data_AF-A0A9D7ZJK5-F1
#
_entry.id   AF-A0A9D7ZJK5-F1
#
_cell.length_a   1.000
_cell.length_b   1.000
_cell.length_c   1.000
_cell.angle_alpha   90.00
_cell.angle_beta   90.00
_cell.angle_gamma   90.00
#
_symmetry.space_group_name_H-M   'P 1'
#
loop_
_entity.id
_entity.type
_entity.pdbx_description
1 polymer ?
#
loop_
_entity_poly.entity_id
_entity_poly.type
_entity_poly.pdbx_seq_one_letter_code
_entity_poly.pdbx_strand_id
1 'polypeptide(L)'
;MAEIIQFNQYLGKTANTSDDVMSLSKTDIHKVEKIRDSIETALETFAISENMPLTVAMAAGRYAAMRMFQLQGRAETMAFMNECIVTAELCDDISKQLDEDA
;
A
#
# COMPACT_ATOMS: atom_id res chain seq x y z
N MET A 1 4.03 -22.93 9.74
CA MET A 1 2.69 -22.76 10.31
C MET A 1 2.41 -21.27 10.38
N ALA A 2 1.47 -20.76 9.59
CA ALA A 2 1.14 -19.34 9.56
C ALA A 2 0.19 -19.02 10.73
N GLU A 3 0.51 -18.01 11.53
CA GLU A 3 -0.37 -17.53 12.59
C GLU A 3 -1.60 -16.82 12.00
N ILE A 4 -2.77 -17.23 12.50
CA ILE A 4 -4.07 -16.66 12.15
C ILE A 4 -4.24 -15.40 13.00
N ILE A 5 -4.09 -14.23 12.39
CA ILE A 5 -4.41 -12.96 13.05
C ILE A 5 -5.93 -12.92 13.31
N GLN A 6 -6.33 -12.90 14.59
CA GLN A 6 -7.74 -12.89 14.99
C GLN A 6 -8.33 -11.47 14.92
N PHE A 7 -8.93 -11.14 13.77
CA PHE A 7 -9.46 -9.80 13.46
C PHE A 7 -10.88 -9.50 13.97
N ASN A 8 -11.55 -10.44 14.64
CA ASN A 8 -12.96 -10.28 15.05
C ASN A 8 -13.21 -9.13 16.05
N GLN A 9 -12.16 -8.54 16.63
CA GLN A 9 -12.28 -7.44 17.59
C GLN A 9 -12.44 -6.06 16.93
N TYR A 10 -12.17 -5.92 15.62
CA TYR A 10 -12.17 -4.63 14.92
C TYR A 10 -13.42 -4.33 14.08
N LEU A 11 -14.36 -5.27 13.98
CA LEU A 11 -15.60 -5.10 13.19
C LEU A 11 -16.64 -4.20 13.86
N GLY A 12 -16.48 -3.88 15.15
CA GLY A 12 -17.48 -3.13 15.92
C GLY A 12 -17.54 -1.62 15.70
N LYS A 13 -16.72 -1.02 14.80
CA LYS A 13 -16.54 0.45 14.78
C LYS A 13 -16.58 1.17 13.43
N THR A 14 -16.94 0.53 12.33
CA THR A 14 -17.03 1.23 11.03
C THR A 14 -18.42 1.12 10.44
N ALA A 15 -19.35 1.86 11.04
CA ALA A 15 -20.55 2.30 10.35
C ALA A 15 -20.24 3.67 9.70
N ASN A 16 -20.45 3.74 8.39
CA ASN A 16 -20.59 4.94 7.56
C ASN A 16 -19.32 5.72 7.22
N THR A 17 -18.84 5.59 5.98
CA THR A 17 -18.44 6.77 5.22
C THR A 17 -18.68 6.53 3.73
N SER A 18 -19.63 7.28 3.21
CA SER A 18 -20.05 7.40 1.82
C SER A 18 -18.95 7.95 0.94
N ASP A 19 -18.97 7.53 -0.33
CA ASP A 19 -18.35 8.21 -1.47
C ASP A 19 -18.51 9.73 -1.37
N ASP A 20 -17.40 10.42 -1.14
CA ASP A 20 -17.27 11.83 -1.45
C ASP A 20 -15.84 12.01 -1.98
N VAL A 21 -15.71 12.46 -3.23
CA VAL A 21 -14.44 12.86 -3.82
C VAL A 21 -14.02 14.13 -3.08
N MET A 22 -13.47 13.92 -1.88
CA MET A 22 -13.11 14.98 -0.97
C MET A 22 -11.90 15.67 -1.55
N SER A 23 -12.08 16.92 -2.01
CA SER A 23 -10.99 17.85 -2.27
C SER A 23 -10.16 17.98 -1.00
N LEU A 24 -9.12 17.16 -0.88
CA LEU A 24 -8.29 17.10 0.32
C LEU A 24 -7.66 18.49 0.53
N SER A 25 -7.78 19.03 1.74
CA SER A 25 -7.06 20.25 2.08
C SER A 25 -5.55 20.00 1.97
N LYS A 26 -4.75 21.04 1.69
CA LYS A 26 -3.27 20.89 1.64
C LYS A 26 -2.71 20.21 2.90
N THR A 27 -3.34 20.44 4.04
CA THR A 27 -3.03 19.79 5.32
C THR A 27 -3.33 18.30 5.36
N ASP A 28 -4.35 17.82 4.64
CA ASP A 28 -4.69 16.39 4.60
C ASP A 28 -3.82 15.63 3.60
N ILE A 29 -3.43 16.27 2.50
CA ILE A 29 -2.43 15.73 1.57
C ILE A 29 -1.11 15.46 2.31
N HIS A 30 -0.61 16.44 3.07
CA HIS A 30 0.61 16.26 3.85
C HIS A 30 0.52 15.16 4.92
N LYS A 31 -0.67 14.92 5.50
CA LYS A 31 -0.84 13.81 6.44
C LYS A 31 -0.74 12.47 5.72
N VAL A 32 -1.36 12.35 4.54
CA VAL A 32 -1.30 11.12 3.73
C VAL A 32 0.14 10.83 3.29
N GLU A 33 0.86 11.84 2.79
CA GLU A 33 2.28 11.73 2.43
C GLU A 33 3.11 11.28 3.62
N LYS A 34 2.95 11.95 4.78
CA LYS A 34 3.69 11.59 6.00
C LYS A 34 3.44 10.15 6.43
N ILE A 35 2.20 9.66 6.31
CA ILE A 35 1.85 8.27 6.66
C ILE A 35 2.55 7.31 5.69
N ARG A 36 2.50 7.57 4.39
CA ARG A 36 3.18 6.76 3.38
C ARG A 36 4.68 6.69 3.66
N ASP A 37 5.34 7.83 3.78
CA ASP A 37 6.79 7.90 3.97
C ASP A 37 7.23 7.22 5.28
N SER A 38 6.41 7.32 6.34
CA SER A 38 6.67 6.63 7.62
C SER A 38 6.56 5.11 7.48
N ILE A 39 5.58 4.61 6.71
CA ILE A 39 5.41 3.17 6.46
C ILE A 39 6.55 2.65 5.59
N GLU A 40 6.91 3.36 4.53
CA GLU A 40 8.03 3.00 3.65
C GLU A 40 9.34 2.92 4.43
N THR A 41 9.64 3.93 5.26
CA THR A 41 10.84 3.93 6.11
C THR A 41 10.87 2.75 7.06
N ALA A 42 9.73 2.42 7.68
CA ALA A 42 9.63 1.28 8.58
C ALA A 42 9.89 -0.04 7.84
N LEU A 43 9.22 -0.25 6.69
CA LEU A 43 9.38 -1.46 5.89
C LEU A 43 10.82 -1.63 5.38
N GLU A 44 11.45 -0.55 4.92
CA GLU A 44 12.85 -0.57 4.47
C GLU A 44 13.80 -0.94 5.62
N THR A 45 13.58 -0.35 6.80
CA THR A 45 14.37 -0.67 8.00
C THR A 45 14.27 -2.16 8.36
N PHE A 46 13.06 -2.73 8.30
CA PHE A 46 12.84 -4.16 8.53
C PHE A 46 13.45 -5.04 7.44
N ALA A 47 13.38 -4.61 6.18
CA ALA A 47 13.97 -5.33 5.06
C ALA A 47 15.50 -5.42 5.19
N ILE A 48 16.15 -4.32 5.59
CA ILE A 48 17.59 -4.26 5.83
C ILE A 48 17.97 -5.10 7.06
N SER A 49 17.22 -5.02 8.17
CA SER A 49 17.58 -5.71 9.41
C SER A 49 17.52 -7.23 9.29
N GLU A 50 16.48 -7.75 8.62
CA GLU A 50 16.28 -9.19 8.44
C GLU A 50 16.95 -9.73 7.16
N ASN A 51 17.47 -8.84 6.30
CA ASN A 51 18.04 -9.16 4.98
C ASN A 51 17.08 -9.99 4.09
N MET A 52 15.77 -9.75 4.23
CA MET A 52 14.71 -10.47 3.52
C MET A 52 13.70 -9.50 2.89
N PRO A 53 14.13 -8.66 1.91
CA PRO A 53 13.30 -7.61 1.33
C PRO A 53 12.02 -8.15 0.66
N LEU A 54 12.13 -9.28 -0.05
CA LEU A 54 10.98 -9.91 -0.70
C LEU A 54 9.92 -10.36 0.31
N THR A 55 10.32 -10.92 1.45
CA THR A 55 9.38 -11.39 2.47
C THR A 55 8.66 -10.23 3.14
N VAL A 56 9.36 -9.13 3.40
CA VAL A 56 8.75 -7.90 3.92
C VAL A 56 7.73 -7.32 2.92
N ALA A 57 8.10 -7.24 1.64
CA ALA A 57 7.20 -6.77 0.58
C ALA A 57 5.94 -7.64 0.46
N MET A 58 6.09 -8.98 0.47
CA MET A 58 4.96 -9.90 0.42
C MET A 58 4.06 -9.79 1.65
N ALA A 59 4.62 -9.62 2.85
CA ALA A 59 3.86 -9.46 4.07
C ALA A 59 3.06 -8.14 4.08
N ALA A 60 3.69 -7.04 3.68
CA ALA A 60 3.04 -5.75 3.52
C ALA A 60 1.93 -5.79 2.47
N GLY A 61 2.20 -6.40 1.31
CA GLY A 61 1.22 -6.59 0.24
C GLY A 61 0.01 -7.43 0.68
N ARG A 62 0.25 -8.51 1.43
CA ARG A 62 -0.83 -9.32 2.01
C ARG A 62 -1.71 -8.50 2.95
N TYR A 63 -1.10 -7.72 3.85
CA TYR A 63 -1.84 -6.86 4.76
C TYR A 63 -2.67 -5.82 4.00
N ALA A 64 -2.05 -5.13 3.03
CA ALA A 64 -2.69 -4.09 2.23
C ALA A 64 -3.87 -4.64 1.42
N ALA A 65 -3.69 -5.75 0.70
CA ALA A 65 -4.75 -6.39 -0.08
C ALA A 65 -5.93 -6.83 0.80
N MET A 66 -5.64 -7.48 1.94
CA MET A 66 -6.69 -7.93 2.86
C MET A 66 -7.44 -6.74 3.47
N ARG A 67 -6.72 -5.67 3.85
CA ARG A 67 -7.33 -4.51 4.50
C ARG A 67 -8.15 -3.66 3.55
N MET A 68 -7.67 -3.43 2.32
CA MET A 68 -8.44 -2.73 1.30
C MET A 68 -9.68 -3.50 0.89
N PHE A 69 -9.58 -4.82 0.73
CA PHE A 69 -10.75 -5.66 0.43
C PHE A 69 -11.83 -5.53 1.51
N GLN A 70 -11.44 -5.46 2.78
CA GLN A 70 -12.37 -5.28 3.89
C GLN A 70 -13.03 -3.90 3.92
N LEU A 71 -12.31 -2.84 3.51
CA LEU A 71 -12.80 -1.46 3.61
C LEU A 71 -13.57 -0.99 2.38
N GLN A 72 -13.13 -1.39 1.18
CA GLN A 72 -13.61 -0.87 -0.10
C GLN A 72 -14.20 -1.95 -1.02
N GLY A 73 -13.99 -3.23 -0.70
CA GLY A 73 -14.47 -4.35 -1.49
C GLY A 73 -13.53 -4.77 -2.62
N ARG A 74 -13.98 -5.78 -3.40
CA ARG A 74 -13.13 -6.48 -4.38
C ARG A 74 -12.70 -5.61 -5.56
N ALA A 75 -13.64 -4.86 -6.13
CA ALA A 75 -13.42 -4.12 -7.37
C ALA A 75 -12.36 -3.03 -7.17
N GLU A 76 -12.55 -2.17 -6.18
CA GLU A 76 -11.63 -1.08 -5.83
C GLU A 76 -10.24 -1.59 -5.46
N THR A 77 -10.16 -2.67 -4.68
CA THR A 77 -8.86 -3.24 -4.30
C THR A 77 -8.09 -3.75 -5.52
N MET A 78 -8.76 -4.37 -6.48
CA MET A 78 -8.12 -4.84 -7.72
C MET A 78 -7.70 -3.68 -8.61
N ALA A 79 -8.52 -2.65 -8.72
CA ALA A 79 -8.18 -1.44 -9.47
C ALA A 79 -6.91 -0.79 -8.90
N PHE A 80 -6.88 -0.55 -7.58
CA PHE A 80 -5.72 0.02 -6.90
C PHE A 80 -4.45 -0.81 -7.09
N MET A 81 -4.52 -2.14 -6.92
CA MET A 81 -3.35 -2.99 -7.10
C MET A 81 -2.86 -3.02 -8.56
N ASN A 82 -3.78 -2.97 -9.54
CA ASN A 82 -3.40 -2.84 -10.95
C ASN A 82 -2.69 -1.51 -11.22
N GLU A 83 -3.19 -0.40 -10.68
CA GLU A 83 -2.53 0.91 -10.81
C GLU A 83 -1.11 0.90 -10.21
N CYS A 84 -0.91 0.23 -9.08
CA CYS A 84 0.42 0.06 -8.49
C CYS A 84 1.37 -0.68 -9.43
N ILE A 85 0.89 -1.76 -10.07
CA ILE A 85 1.69 -2.54 -11.03
C ILE A 85 2.03 -1.70 -12.25
N VAL A 86 1.05 -1.02 -12.85
CA VAL A 86 1.25 -0.15 -14.03
C VAL A 86 2.25 0.96 -13.70
N THR A 87 2.19 1.53 -12.50
CA THR A 87 3.14 2.55 -12.06
C THR A 87 4.56 1.97 -11.95
N ALA A 88 4.70 0.76 -11.42
CA ALA A 88 6.00 0.09 -11.33
C ALA A 88 6.57 -0.25 -12.72
N GLU A 89 5.74 -0.73 -13.65
CA GLU A 89 6.12 -0.98 -15.05
C GLU A 89 6.60 0.31 -15.73
N LEU A 90 5.87 1.42 -15.55
CA LEU A 90 6.26 2.71 -16.09
C LEU A 90 7.61 3.18 -15.53
N CYS A 91 7.84 3.01 -14.23
CA CYS A 91 9.13 3.34 -13.60
C CYS A 91 10.27 2.49 -14.16
N ASP A 92 10.04 1.21 -14.43
CA ASP A 92 11.02 0.30 -15.04
C ASP A 92 11.34 0.71 -16.49
N ASP A 93 10.32 1.05 -17.28
CA ASP A 93 10.48 1.52 -18.66
C ASP A 93 11.24 2.86 -18.75
N ILE A 94 10.95 3.81 -17.86
CA ILE A 94 11.70 5.08 -17.77
C ILE A 94 13.17 4.82 -17.41
N SER A 95 13.42 3.90 -16.47
CA SER A 95 14.79 3.57 -16.05
C SER A 95 15.60 2.99 -17.20
N LYS A 96 15.00 2.11 -18.02
CA LYS A 96 15.65 1.53 -19.20
C LYS A 96 15.96 2.57 -20.29
N GLN A 97 15.08 3.54 -20.52
CA GLN A 97 15.33 4.61 -21.50
C GLN A 97 16.50 5.50 -21.09
N LEU A 98 16.67 5.76 -19.79
CA LEU A 98 17.79 6.54 -19.26
C LEU A 98 19.14 5.82 -19.38
N ASP A 99 19.14 4.49 -19.30
CA ASP A 99 20.34 3.66 -19.47
C ASP A 99 20.74 3.50 -20.96
N GLU A 100 19.80 3.67 -21.90
CA GLU A 100 20.08 3.63 -23.35
C GLU A 100 20.67 4.95 -23.90
N ASP A 101 20.53 6.06 -23.17
CA ASP A 101 21.02 7.40 -23.52
C ASP A 101 22.40 7.75 -22.90
N ALA A 102 23.05 6.81 -22.20
CA ALA A 102 24.36 6.97 -21.52
C ALA A 102 25.51 6.19 -22.22
#